data_AF-A0A5J5RND8-F1
#
_entry.id   AF-A0A5J5RND8-F1
#
_cell.length_a   1.000
_cell.length_b   1.000
_cell.length_c   1.000
_cell.angle_alpha   90.00
_cell.angle_beta   90.00
_cell.angle_gamma   90.00
#
_symmetry.space_group_name_H-M   'P 1'
#
loop_
_entity.id
_entity.type
_entity.pdbx_description
1 polymer ?
#
loop_
_entity_poly.entity_id
_entity_poly.type
_entity_poly.pdbx_seq_one_letter_code
_entity_poly.pdbx_strand_id
1 'polypeptide(L)'
;MECVEPVVGIANCLGTPVCKYLQYHRKLNDYVRNFKRIRDELNCKMEDIELQLEAELLRPLGTIPKKEVENWLKAVKKMIREAQVVENKVSNGRYLCHACNGKLVDEKTQEMKEFLDKAPNASEGLAIDRPSAGLPLPTSELVGKEAVRNEIWACLMQEEVSKIGVWGMGGVGKTTIMKHIHNDLLKQLLVQEAAASCFLPCLSSKARGLVKKQTRKQKK
;
A
#
# COMPACT_ATOMS: atom_id res chain seq x y z
N MET A 1 22.24 63.61 33.88
CA MET A 1 23.41 62.75 33.62
C MET A 1 22.92 61.33 33.58
N GLU A 2 22.94 60.77 32.38
CA GLU A 2 22.45 59.43 32.05
C GLU A 2 23.38 58.40 32.69
N CYS A 3 22.85 57.48 33.49
CA CYS A 3 23.56 56.25 33.85
C CYS A 3 23.29 55.24 32.75
N VAL A 4 23.96 55.41 31.62
CA VAL A 4 24.09 54.38 30.59
C VAL A 4 24.99 53.27 31.16
N GLU A 5 24.42 52.07 31.18
CA GLU A 5 25.07 50.74 31.22
C GLU A 5 25.59 50.15 32.55
N PRO A 6 24.83 49.15 33.04
CA PRO A 6 25.38 47.86 33.43
C PRO A 6 24.89 46.71 32.53
N VAL A 7 24.24 47.00 31.39
CA VAL A 7 23.68 45.98 30.49
C VAL A 7 24.76 45.34 29.60
N VAL A 8 25.81 46.08 29.25
CA VAL A 8 26.94 45.56 28.44
C VAL A 8 27.81 44.56 29.22
N GLY A 9 27.79 44.60 30.55
CA GLY A 9 28.50 43.63 31.40
C GLY A 9 27.87 42.24 31.41
N ILE A 10 26.54 42.15 31.24
CA ILE A 10 25.84 40.85 31.23
C ILE A 10 26.03 40.14 29.89
N ALA A 11 26.14 40.90 28.79
CA ALA A 11 26.43 40.35 27.46
C ALA A 11 27.80 39.65 27.39
N ASN A 12 28.78 40.13 28.17
CA ASN A 12 30.15 39.61 28.16
C ASN A 12 30.45 38.56 29.25
N CYS A 13 29.50 38.30 30.16
CA CYS A 13 29.62 37.26 31.20
C CYS A 13 28.87 35.95 30.85
N LEU A 14 28.14 35.89 29.73
CA LEU A 14 27.60 34.65 29.16
C LEU A 14 28.72 33.88 28.46
N GLY A 15 29.68 33.38 29.25
CA GLY A 15 30.94 32.83 28.76
C GLY A 15 30.78 31.70 27.75
N THR A 16 31.91 31.38 27.11
CA THR A 16 32.14 30.23 26.22
C THR A 16 31.42 28.91 26.57
N PRO A 17 31.13 28.53 27.84
CA PRO A 17 30.33 27.34 28.16
C PRO A 17 28.84 27.45 27.77
N VAL A 18 28.21 28.62 27.93
CA VAL A 18 26.79 28.84 27.57
C VAL A 18 26.62 28.82 26.06
N CYS A 19 27.56 29.43 25.32
CA CYS A 19 27.61 29.35 23.87
C CYS A 19 27.78 27.90 23.36
N LYS A 20 28.62 27.08 24.02
CA LYS A 20 28.76 25.65 23.70
C LYS A 20 27.45 24.90 23.92
N TYR A 21 26.80 25.08 25.08
CA TYR A 21 25.52 24.44 25.40
C TYR A 21 24.41 24.79 24.40
N LEU A 22 24.29 26.07 24.03
CA LEU A 22 23.33 26.53 23.03
C LEU A 22 23.62 25.97 21.63
N GLN A 23 24.89 25.85 21.24
CA GLN A 23 25.28 25.20 19.98
C GLN A 23 24.89 23.72 19.94
N TYR A 24 25.08 22.98 21.04
CA TYR A 24 24.65 21.57 21.13
C TYR A 24 23.13 21.42 21.01
N HIS A 25 22.36 22.29 21.67
CA HIS A 25 20.89 22.31 21.55
C HIS A 25 20.43 22.63 20.13
N ARG A 26 21.04 23.61 19.46
CA ARG A 26 20.74 23.93 18.05
C ARG A 26 20.99 22.72 17.14
N LYS A 27 22.15 22.07 17.25
CA LYS A 27 22.48 20.90 16.43
C LYS A 27 21.45 19.79 16.60
N LEU A 28 21.06 19.47 17.84
CA LEU A 28 20.07 18.40 18.07
C LEU A 28 18.69 18.77 17.52
N ASN A 29 18.28 20.04 17.63
CA ASN A 29 17.06 20.52 17.00
C ASN A 29 17.10 20.40 15.47
N ASP A 30 18.26 20.59 14.84
CA ASP A 30 18.41 20.41 13.39
C ASP A 30 18.30 18.92 12.99
N TYR A 31 18.89 18.00 13.76
CA TYR A 31 18.70 16.55 13.54
C TYR A 31 17.24 16.14 13.64
N VAL A 32 16.53 16.59 14.68
CA VAL A 32 15.11 16.28 14.88
C VAL A 32 14.23 16.90 13.79
N ARG A 33 14.57 18.12 13.33
CA ARG A 33 13.86 18.76 12.22
C ARG A 33 14.06 17.98 10.91
N ASN A 34 15.29 17.58 10.62
CA ASN A 34 15.59 16.78 9.43
C ASN A 34 14.88 15.43 9.47
N PHE A 35 14.87 14.76 10.62
CA PHE A 35 14.13 13.51 10.83
C PHE A 35 12.65 13.64 10.46
N LYS A 36 11.97 14.68 11.00
CA LYS A 36 10.56 14.96 10.71
C LYS A 36 10.33 15.19 9.22
N ARG A 37 11.18 16.01 8.59
CA ARG A 37 11.11 16.29 7.16
C ARG A 37 11.16 15.01 6.31
N ILE A 38 12.14 14.15 6.58
CA ILE A 38 12.31 12.89 5.83
C ILE A 38 11.13 11.94 6.05
N ARG A 39 10.60 11.87 7.27
CA ARG A 39 9.38 11.09 7.55
C ARG A 39 8.19 11.62 6.76
N ASP A 40 7.99 12.93 6.75
CA ASP A 40 6.87 13.55 6.03
C ASP A 40 7.00 13.32 4.52
N GLU A 41 8.21 13.43 3.97
CA GLU A 41 8.51 13.11 2.57
C GLU A 41 8.21 11.65 2.23
N LEU A 42 8.60 10.71 3.10
CA LEU A 42 8.29 9.29 2.94
C LEU A 42 6.78 9.02 3.00
N ASN A 43 6.05 9.72 3.87
CA ASN A 43 4.59 9.62 3.95
C ASN A 43 3.91 10.16 2.69
N CYS A 44 4.32 11.34 2.20
CA CYS A 44 3.83 11.89 0.94
C CYS A 44 4.06 10.92 -0.22
N LYS A 45 5.27 10.34 -0.31
CA LYS A 45 5.58 9.39 -1.38
C LYS A 45 4.73 8.12 -1.32
N MET A 46 4.46 7.62 -0.12
CA MET A 46 3.55 6.50 0.11
C MET A 46 2.13 6.83 -0.36
N GLU A 47 1.60 7.98 0.05
CA GLU A 47 0.26 8.44 -0.35
C GLU A 47 0.14 8.60 -1.88
N ASP A 48 1.16 9.17 -2.53
CA ASP A 48 1.21 9.29 -3.99
C ASP A 48 1.15 7.92 -4.69
N ILE A 49 1.90 6.92 -4.19
CA ILE A 49 1.91 5.55 -4.72
C ILE A 49 0.56 4.87 -4.49
N GLU A 50 -0.07 5.06 -3.32
CA GLU A 50 -1.40 4.52 -3.04
C GLU A 50 -2.46 5.13 -3.98
N LEU A 51 -2.42 6.44 -4.20
CA LEU A 51 -3.32 7.12 -5.13
C LEU A 51 -3.11 6.65 -6.58
N GLN A 52 -1.86 6.47 -7.00
CA GLN A 52 -1.55 5.91 -8.31
C GLN A 52 -2.07 4.48 -8.43
N LEU A 53 -1.87 3.65 -7.41
CA LEU A 53 -2.36 2.27 -7.42
C LEU A 53 -3.89 2.20 -7.53
N GLU A 54 -4.60 3.03 -6.76
CA GLU A 54 -6.06 3.14 -6.87
C GLU A 54 -6.50 3.59 -8.27
N ALA A 55 -5.82 4.58 -8.86
CA ALA A 55 -6.10 5.02 -10.24
C ALA A 55 -5.83 3.91 -11.27
N GLU A 56 -4.77 3.12 -11.09
CA GLU A 56 -4.46 1.99 -11.96
C GLU A 56 -5.45 0.83 -11.81
N LEU A 57 -5.98 0.59 -10.60
CA LEU A 57 -6.97 -0.44 -10.30
C LEU A 57 -8.37 -0.11 -10.83
N LEU A 58 -8.70 1.18 -10.95
CA LEU A 58 -9.95 1.63 -11.57
C LEU A 58 -9.98 1.43 -13.09
N ARG A 59 -8.86 1.01 -13.71
CA ARG A 59 -8.85 0.72 -15.15
C ARG A 59 -9.71 -0.51 -15.46
N PRO A 60 -10.50 -0.47 -16.56
CA PRO A 60 -11.43 -1.55 -16.93
C PRO A 60 -10.79 -2.93 -17.13
N LEU A 61 -9.46 -3.00 -17.32
CA LEU A 61 -8.75 -4.22 -17.70
C LEU A 61 -8.40 -5.13 -16.50
N GLY A 62 -8.69 -4.70 -15.27
CA GLY A 62 -8.27 -5.41 -14.06
C GLY A 62 -6.75 -5.44 -13.97
N THR A 63 -6.14 -4.55 -13.20
CA THR A 63 -4.69 -4.55 -13.02
C THR A 63 -4.34 -5.25 -11.70
N ILE A 64 -3.20 -5.93 -11.67
CA ILE A 64 -2.71 -6.59 -10.44
C ILE A 64 -1.53 -5.77 -9.92
N PRO A 65 -1.57 -5.29 -8.66
CA PRO A 65 -0.44 -4.62 -8.05
C PRO A 65 0.83 -5.46 -8.13
N LYS A 66 1.96 -4.85 -8.50
CA LYS A 66 3.25 -5.55 -8.43
C LYS A 66 3.54 -5.92 -6.97
N LYS A 67 3.96 -7.16 -6.74
CA LYS A 67 4.29 -7.67 -5.39
C LYS A 67 5.37 -6.83 -4.68
N GLU A 68 6.27 -6.23 -5.44
CA GLU A 68 7.28 -5.29 -4.94
C GLU A 68 6.64 -4.04 -4.30
N VAL A 69 5.63 -3.46 -4.95
CA VAL A 69 4.90 -2.28 -4.47
C VAL A 69 4.16 -2.60 -3.18
N GLU A 70 3.48 -3.73 -3.10
CA GLU A 70 2.78 -4.18 -1.89
C GLU A 70 3.74 -4.37 -0.71
N ASN A 71 4.88 -5.03 -0.95
CA ASN A 71 5.91 -5.25 0.06
C ASN A 71 6.51 -3.92 0.55
N TRP A 72 6.79 -3.00 -0.38
CA TRP A 72 7.31 -1.67 -0.05
C TRP A 72 6.31 -0.87 0.79
N LEU A 73 5.03 -0.80 0.38
CA LEU A 73 3.98 -0.10 1.14
C LEU A 73 3.83 -0.65 2.56
N LYS A 74 3.86 -1.97 2.71
CA LYS A 74 3.80 -2.62 4.04
C LYS A 74 5.00 -2.25 4.91
N ALA A 75 6.20 -2.23 4.34
CA ALA A 75 7.42 -1.86 5.04
C ALA A 75 7.42 -0.38 5.45
N VAL A 76 7.00 0.52 4.56
CA VAL A 76 6.93 1.97 4.84
C VAL A 76 5.90 2.29 5.92
N LYS A 77 4.71 1.68 5.89
CA LYS A 77 3.71 1.81 6.96
C LYS A 77 4.26 1.41 8.32
N LYS A 78 5.10 0.37 8.38
CA LYS A 78 5.79 -0.04 9.61
C LYS A 78 6.82 1.01 10.03
N MET A 79 7.63 1.49 9.09
CA MET A 79 8.67 2.49 9.35
C MET A 79 8.08 3.80 9.90
N ILE A 80 6.99 4.31 9.32
CA ILE A 80 6.31 5.52 9.79
C ILE A 80 5.84 5.36 11.25
N ARG A 81 5.30 4.20 11.63
CA ARG A 81 4.91 3.90 13.03
C ARG A 81 6.11 3.90 13.97
N GLU A 82 7.21 3.26 13.56
CA GLU A 82 8.45 3.26 14.34
C GLU A 82 9.01 4.69 14.51
N ALA A 83 8.97 5.49 13.44
CA ALA A 83 9.40 6.88 13.45
C ALA A 83 8.58 7.75 14.40
N GLN A 84 7.25 7.57 14.43
CA GLN A 84 6.37 8.24 15.40
C GLN A 84 6.72 7.89 16.85
N VAL A 85 7.08 6.63 17.13
CA VAL A 85 7.53 6.22 18.48
C VAL A 85 8.81 6.95 18.88
N VAL A 86 9.76 7.12 17.95
CA VAL A 86 10.99 7.88 18.19
C VAL A 86 10.67 9.36 18.44
N GLU A 87 9.79 9.98 17.66
CA GLU A 87 9.38 11.36 17.88
C GLU A 87 8.70 11.61 19.22
N ASN A 88 7.82 10.69 19.64
CA ASN A 88 7.17 10.78 20.93
C ASN A 88 8.19 10.68 22.08
N LYS A 89 9.25 9.88 21.93
CA LYS A 89 10.34 9.80 22.91
C LYS A 89 11.17 11.09 22.96
N VAL A 90 11.45 11.68 21.80
CA VAL A 90 12.22 12.93 21.69
C VAL A 90 11.42 14.12 22.24
N SER A 91 10.10 14.17 22.01
CA SER A 91 9.23 15.27 22.45
C SER A 91 8.86 15.22 23.94
N ASN A 92 8.74 14.03 24.55
CA ASN A 92 8.37 13.86 25.97
C ASN A 92 9.47 14.18 27.00
N GLY A 93 10.52 14.90 26.60
CA GLY A 93 11.24 15.78 27.54
C GLY A 93 11.99 15.11 28.69
N ARG A 94 12.67 13.98 28.45
CA ARG A 94 13.76 13.51 29.33
C ARG A 94 15.01 13.30 28.50
N TYR A 95 15.84 14.34 28.40
CA TYR A 95 17.17 14.36 27.78
C TYR A 95 18.19 13.50 28.55
N LEU A 96 17.82 12.28 28.95
CA LEU A 96 18.63 11.43 29.83
C LEU A 96 19.91 10.90 29.15
N CYS A 97 20.04 11.05 27.82
CA CYS A 97 21.33 11.04 27.13
C CYS A 97 21.24 11.66 25.72
N HIS A 98 21.81 12.86 25.52
CA HIS A 98 21.86 13.57 24.22
C HIS A 98 22.52 12.73 23.10
N ALA A 99 23.52 11.92 23.44
CA ALA A 99 24.25 11.09 22.48
C ALA A 99 23.44 9.88 22.00
N CYS A 100 22.70 9.21 22.90
CA CYS A 100 21.91 8.02 22.55
C CYS A 100 20.69 8.37 21.69
N ASN A 101 20.02 9.50 21.98
CA ASN A 101 18.87 9.94 21.18
C ASN A 101 19.30 10.46 19.80
N GLY A 102 20.44 11.14 19.70
CA GLY A 102 20.98 11.58 18.41
C GLY A 102 21.28 10.41 17.47
N LYS A 103 21.94 9.36 17.98
CA LYS A 103 22.26 8.16 17.20
C LYS A 103 20.99 7.45 16.69
N LEU A 104 20.00 7.25 17.54
CA LEU A 104 18.74 6.60 17.16
C LEU A 104 17.98 7.39 16.08
N VAL A 105 17.93 8.72 16.21
CA VAL A 105 17.29 9.60 15.24
C VAL A 105 18.03 9.55 13.90
N ASP A 106 19.36 9.55 13.92
CA ASP A 106 20.19 9.50 12.71
C ASP A 106 20.06 8.15 11.98
N GLU A 107 20.15 7.03 12.70
CA GLU A 107 19.94 5.67 12.17
C GLU A 107 18.58 5.55 11.48
N LYS A 108 17.51 5.96 12.17
CA LYS A 108 16.16 5.91 11.59
C LYS A 108 15.98 6.90 10.43
N THR A 109 16.64 8.05 10.46
CA THR A 109 16.67 8.98 9.31
C THR A 109 17.28 8.30 8.10
N GLN A 110 18.39 7.58 8.29
CA GLN A 110 19.07 6.90 7.20
C GLN A 110 18.24 5.74 6.64
N GLU A 111 17.63 4.93 7.50
CA GLU A 111 16.69 3.88 7.07
C GLU A 111 15.55 4.46 6.23
N MET A 112 14.95 5.59 6.65
CA MET A 112 13.89 6.24 5.87
C MET A 112 14.37 6.74 4.50
N LYS A 113 15.59 7.28 4.40
CA LYS A 113 16.19 7.66 3.11
C LYS A 113 16.37 6.45 2.20
N GLU A 114 16.82 5.32 2.73
CA GLU A 114 16.93 4.10 1.93
C GLU A 114 15.59 3.63 1.38
N PHE A 115 14.48 3.80 2.14
CA PHE A 115 13.13 3.52 1.63
C PHE A 115 12.70 4.47 0.51
N LEU A 116 13.08 5.75 0.60
CA LEU A 116 12.86 6.73 -0.45
C LEU A 116 13.67 6.40 -1.72
N ASP A 117 14.93 6.02 -1.57
CA ASP A 117 15.80 5.65 -2.70
C ASP A 117 15.31 4.36 -3.39
N LYS A 118 14.74 3.43 -2.62
CA LYS A 118 14.13 2.18 -3.10
C LYS A 118 12.63 2.33 -3.42
N ALA A 119 12.11 3.55 -3.47
CA ALA A 119 10.70 3.76 -3.78
C ALA A 119 10.40 3.31 -5.21
N PRO A 120 9.29 2.59 -5.45
CA PRO A 120 8.87 2.22 -6.79
C PRO A 120 8.81 3.45 -7.71
N ASN A 121 9.37 3.32 -8.91
CA ASN A 121 9.33 4.37 -9.91
C ASN A 121 7.89 4.56 -10.40
N ALA A 122 7.29 5.69 -10.04
CA ALA A 122 5.96 6.08 -10.48
C ALA A 122 5.80 6.11 -12.01
N SER A 123 6.90 6.28 -12.76
CA SER A 123 6.90 6.31 -14.22
C SER A 123 6.84 4.92 -14.87
N GLU A 124 7.14 3.84 -14.14
CA GLU A 124 7.33 2.50 -14.69
C GLU A 124 6.09 1.59 -14.56
N GLY A 125 4.95 2.18 -14.16
CA GLY A 125 3.69 1.49 -13.90
C GLY A 125 3.76 0.64 -12.63
N LEU A 126 2.81 0.83 -11.71
CA LEU A 126 2.81 0.14 -10.41
C LEU A 126 2.04 -1.18 -10.44
N ALA A 127 1.21 -1.38 -11.45
CA ALA A 127 0.49 -2.61 -11.70
C ALA A 127 0.91 -3.26 -13.02
N ILE A 128 0.58 -4.55 -13.15
CA ILE A 128 0.72 -5.30 -14.38
C ILE A 128 -0.68 -5.52 -14.95
N ASP A 129 -0.81 -5.41 -16.27
CA ASP A 129 -2.04 -5.79 -16.96
C ASP A 129 -2.34 -7.26 -16.66
N ARG A 130 -3.56 -7.54 -16.18
CA ARG A 130 -3.99 -8.92 -16.03
C ARG A 130 -3.93 -9.60 -17.39
N PRO A 131 -3.51 -10.88 -17.46
CA PRO A 131 -3.50 -11.61 -18.72
C PRO A 131 -4.83 -11.42 -19.41
N SER A 132 -4.80 -10.82 -20.62
CA SER A 132 -6.01 -10.55 -21.39
C SER A 132 -6.75 -11.88 -21.55
N ALA A 133 -7.88 -11.98 -20.85
CA ALA A 133 -8.85 -12.99 -21.15
C ALA A 133 -9.33 -12.62 -22.56
N GLY A 134 -8.94 -13.40 -23.57
CA GLY A 134 -9.05 -13.02 -24.98
C GLY A 134 -10.46 -12.58 -25.41
N LEU A 135 -10.62 -12.14 -26.66
CA LEU A 135 -11.92 -11.68 -27.13
C LEU A 135 -12.97 -12.80 -27.22
N PRO A 136 -14.27 -12.48 -27.10
CA PRO A 136 -15.35 -13.42 -27.37
C PRO A 136 -15.24 -13.96 -28.80
N LEU A 137 -15.38 -15.27 -28.94
CA LEU A 137 -15.33 -15.94 -30.23
C LEU A 137 -16.72 -15.99 -30.86
N PRO A 138 -16.85 -15.83 -32.19
CA PRO A 138 -18.11 -16.02 -32.90
C PRO A 138 -18.63 -17.44 -32.66
N THR A 139 -19.84 -17.55 -32.12
CA THR A 139 -20.49 -18.80 -31.78
C THR A 139 -21.92 -18.80 -32.31
N SER A 140 -22.34 -19.92 -32.90
CA SER A 140 -23.76 -20.20 -33.22
C SER A 140 -24.44 -20.81 -32.00
N GLU A 141 -25.77 -20.85 -31.96
CA GLU A 141 -26.52 -21.52 -30.90
C GLU A 141 -26.03 -22.98 -30.73
N LEU A 142 -25.71 -23.35 -29.48
CA LEU A 142 -25.37 -24.74 -29.15
C LEU A 142 -26.68 -25.44 -28.82
N VAL A 143 -27.11 -26.37 -29.68
CA VAL A 143 -28.32 -27.16 -29.49
C VAL A 143 -27.95 -28.64 -29.41
N GLY A 144 -28.38 -29.31 -28.34
CA GLY A 144 -28.26 -30.76 -28.16
C GLY A 144 -26.88 -31.24 -27.73
N LYS A 145 -26.02 -30.35 -27.21
CA LYS A 145 -24.66 -30.67 -26.73
C LYS A 145 -24.38 -30.14 -25.32
N GLU A 146 -25.44 -29.83 -24.57
CA GLU A 146 -25.37 -29.21 -23.25
C GLU A 146 -24.79 -30.17 -22.21
N ALA A 147 -25.09 -31.47 -22.31
CA ALA A 147 -24.57 -32.49 -21.40
C ALA A 147 -23.02 -32.55 -21.45
N VAL A 148 -22.46 -32.68 -22.65
CA VAL A 148 -20.99 -32.73 -22.86
C VAL A 148 -20.34 -31.41 -22.44
N ARG A 149 -20.97 -30.27 -22.73
CA ARG A 149 -20.49 -28.96 -22.29
C ARG A 149 -20.41 -28.87 -20.75
N ASN A 150 -21.47 -29.31 -20.07
CA ASN A 150 -21.54 -29.26 -18.61
C ASN A 150 -20.54 -30.21 -17.94
N GLU A 151 -20.28 -31.36 -18.55
CA GLU A 151 -19.24 -32.30 -18.10
C GLU A 151 -17.85 -31.66 -18.19
N ILE A 152 -17.49 -31.10 -19.36
CA ILE A 152 -16.22 -30.38 -19.53
C ILE A 152 -16.13 -29.22 -18.54
N TRP A 153 -17.22 -28.48 -18.36
CA TRP A 153 -17.29 -27.38 -17.39
C TRP A 153 -17.01 -27.86 -15.95
N ALA A 154 -17.62 -28.97 -15.54
CA ALA A 154 -17.40 -29.55 -14.21
C ALA A 154 -15.94 -30.00 -14.02
N CYS A 155 -15.32 -30.59 -15.06
CA CYS A 155 -13.91 -30.96 -15.02
C CYS A 155 -12.99 -29.73 -14.91
N LEU A 156 -13.33 -28.61 -15.56
CA LEU A 156 -12.54 -27.37 -15.47
C LEU A 156 -12.59 -26.72 -14.09
N MET A 157 -13.66 -26.93 -13.33
CA MET A 157 -13.82 -26.37 -11.98
C MET A 157 -13.12 -27.19 -10.90
N GLN A 158 -12.52 -28.34 -11.25
CA GLN A 158 -11.77 -29.18 -10.33
C GLN A 158 -10.31 -28.70 -10.23
N GLU A 159 -9.82 -28.54 -9.01
CA GLU A 159 -8.48 -27.99 -8.72
C GLU A 159 -7.33 -28.91 -9.20
N GLU A 160 -7.61 -30.20 -9.41
CA GLU A 160 -6.63 -31.22 -9.79
C GLU A 160 -6.42 -31.35 -11.32
N VAL A 161 -7.27 -30.72 -12.15
CA VAL A 161 -7.24 -30.88 -13.61
C VAL A 161 -6.49 -29.72 -14.27
N SER A 162 -5.30 -29.98 -14.79
CA SER A 162 -4.47 -28.94 -15.45
C SER A 162 -4.72 -28.79 -16.96
N LYS A 163 -5.17 -29.86 -17.64
CA LYS A 163 -5.42 -29.88 -19.09
C LYS A 163 -6.54 -30.84 -19.45
N ILE A 164 -7.39 -30.44 -20.39
CA ILE A 164 -8.47 -31.26 -20.93
C ILE A 164 -8.30 -31.39 -22.44
N GLY A 165 -8.31 -32.63 -22.94
CA GLY A 165 -8.35 -32.94 -24.37
C GLY A 165 -9.74 -33.43 -24.77
N VAL A 166 -10.31 -32.87 -25.84
CA VAL A 166 -11.59 -33.32 -26.41
C VAL A 166 -11.33 -33.95 -27.78
N TRP A 167 -11.55 -35.27 -27.90
CA TRP A 167 -11.31 -36.03 -29.13
C TRP A 167 -12.61 -36.61 -29.73
N GLY A 168 -12.59 -36.99 -31.00
CA GLY A 168 -13.74 -37.60 -31.70
C GLY A 168 -13.74 -37.37 -33.21
N MET A 169 -14.74 -37.92 -33.91
CA MET A 169 -14.89 -37.77 -35.37
C MET A 169 -14.97 -36.30 -35.83
N GLY A 170 -14.59 -36.04 -37.08
CA GLY A 170 -14.74 -34.73 -37.73
C GLY A 170 -16.21 -34.31 -37.81
N GLY A 171 -16.49 -33.01 -37.77
CA GLY A 171 -17.86 -32.47 -37.91
C GLY A 171 -18.75 -32.53 -36.66
N VAL A 172 -18.35 -33.24 -35.60
CA VAL A 172 -19.12 -33.35 -34.34
C VAL A 172 -19.18 -32.04 -33.53
N GLY A 173 -18.48 -30.98 -33.96
CA GLY A 173 -18.58 -29.65 -33.32
C GLY A 173 -17.77 -29.50 -32.02
N LYS A 174 -16.69 -30.28 -31.84
CA LYS A 174 -15.78 -30.17 -30.68
C LYS A 174 -15.26 -28.75 -30.47
N THR A 175 -14.77 -28.13 -31.54
CA THR A 175 -14.32 -26.74 -31.54
C THR A 175 -15.45 -25.78 -31.20
N THR A 176 -16.68 -26.05 -31.64
CA THR A 176 -17.85 -25.22 -31.32
C THR A 176 -18.15 -25.25 -29.82
N ILE A 177 -18.13 -26.43 -29.18
CA ILE A 177 -18.29 -26.55 -27.73
C ILE A 177 -17.19 -25.77 -27.00
N MET A 178 -15.93 -25.91 -27.45
CA MET A 178 -14.81 -25.22 -26.81
C MET A 178 -14.92 -23.69 -26.91
N LYS A 179 -15.41 -23.16 -28.04
CA LYS A 179 -15.69 -21.72 -28.20
C LYS A 179 -16.76 -21.22 -27.24
N HIS A 180 -17.81 -21.99 -27.00
CA HIS A 180 -18.85 -21.64 -26.01
C HIS A 180 -18.30 -21.61 -24.60
N ILE A 181 -17.53 -22.63 -24.20
CA ILE A 181 -16.88 -22.69 -22.89
C ILE A 181 -15.91 -21.50 -22.70
N HIS A 182 -15.12 -21.18 -23.72
CA HIS A 182 -14.25 -19.99 -23.70
C HIS A 182 -15.04 -18.70 -23.44
N ASN A 183 -16.15 -18.50 -24.16
CA ASN A 183 -16.98 -17.31 -23.98
C ASN A 183 -17.66 -17.24 -22.60
N ASP A 184 -18.04 -18.39 -22.03
CA ASP A 184 -18.65 -18.41 -20.70
C ASP A 184 -17.60 -18.19 -19.58
N LEU A 185 -16.39 -18.72 -19.74
CA LEU A 185 -15.26 -18.39 -18.88
C LEU A 185 -14.94 -16.90 -18.91
N LEU A 186 -14.96 -16.28 -20.10
CA LEU A 186 -14.81 -14.83 -20.25
C LEU A 186 -15.91 -14.07 -19.51
N LYS A 187 -17.18 -14.47 -19.65
CA LYS A 187 -18.29 -13.83 -18.92
C LYS A 187 -18.11 -13.94 -17.40
N GLN A 188 -17.68 -15.09 -16.89
CA GLN A 188 -17.47 -15.26 -15.45
C GLN A 188 -16.35 -14.36 -14.91
N LEU A 189 -15.27 -14.20 -15.67
CA LEU A 189 -14.19 -13.27 -15.32
C LEU A 189 -14.71 -11.83 -15.27
N LEU A 190 -15.48 -11.40 -16.27
CA LEU A 190 -16.09 -10.06 -16.31
C LEU A 190 -17.11 -9.82 -15.17
N VAL A 191 -17.89 -10.85 -14.80
CA VAL A 191 -18.86 -10.74 -13.68
C VAL A 191 -18.14 -10.62 -12.33
N GLN A 192 -17.01 -11.32 -12.14
CA GLN A 192 -16.19 -11.16 -10.94
C GLN A 192 -15.57 -9.76 -10.85
N GLU A 193 -15.19 -9.16 -11.98
CA GLU A 193 -14.70 -7.77 -12.04
C GLU A 193 -15.78 -6.76 -11.66
N ALA A 194 -17.00 -6.91 -12.21
CA ALA A 194 -18.13 -6.07 -11.85
C ALA A 194 -18.48 -6.20 -10.35
N ALA A 195 -18.45 -7.42 -9.82
CA ALA A 195 -18.67 -7.67 -8.40
C ALA A 195 -17.59 -6.98 -7.53
N ALA A 196 -16.30 -7.17 -7.84
CA ALA A 196 -15.20 -6.56 -7.08
C ALA A 196 -15.27 -5.02 -7.09
N SER A 197 -15.57 -4.43 -8.24
CA SER A 197 -15.79 -2.99 -8.40
C SER A 197 -16.99 -2.48 -7.58
N CYS A 198 -18.05 -3.27 -7.44
CA CYS A 198 -19.20 -2.91 -6.60
C CYS A 198 -18.94 -3.09 -5.09
N PHE A 199 -18.06 -4.01 -4.69
CA PHE A 199 -17.77 -4.29 -3.27
C PHE A 199 -16.82 -3.27 -2.62
N LEU A 200 -15.84 -2.73 -3.35
CA LEU A 200 -14.87 -1.76 -2.82
C LEU A 200 -15.53 -0.47 -2.28
N PRO A 201 -16.46 0.19 -2.99
CA PRO A 201 -17.17 1.36 -2.48
C PRO A 201 -18.14 1.04 -1.32
N CYS A 202 -18.66 -0.20 -1.28
CA CYS A 202 -19.62 -0.64 -0.27
C CYS A 202 -18.97 -0.91 1.10
N LEU A 203 -17.71 -1.39 1.12
CA LEU A 203 -16.94 -1.57 2.34
C LEU A 203 -16.50 -0.22 2.96
N SER A 204 -16.12 0.75 2.13
CA SER A 204 -15.77 2.12 2.54
C SER A 204 -16.95 2.88 3.18
N SER A 205 -18.17 2.66 2.70
CA SER A 205 -19.37 3.30 3.22
C SER A 205 -19.91 2.64 4.50
N LYS A 206 -19.62 1.35 4.75
CA LYS A 206 -20.07 0.66 5.99
C LYS A 206 -19.13 0.86 7.19
N ALA A 207 -17.86 1.20 6.96
CA ALA A 207 -16.89 1.46 8.03
C ALA A 207 -17.18 2.77 8.83
N ARG A 208 -17.99 3.69 8.30
CA ARG A 208 -18.40 4.92 9.00
C ARG A 208 -19.61 4.76 9.93
N GLY A 209 -20.25 3.59 10.00
CA GLY A 209 -21.58 3.45 10.63
C GLY A 209 -21.75 2.50 11.81
N LEU A 210 -20.84 1.56 12.09
CA LEU A 210 -21.09 0.52 13.10
C LEU A 210 -19.88 0.22 14.00
N VAL A 211 -19.56 1.18 14.87
CA VAL A 211 -19.00 0.85 16.19
C VAL A 211 -20.09 1.08 17.22
N LYS A 212 -20.90 0.05 17.48
CA LYS A 212 -21.62 -0.10 18.76
C LYS A 212 -21.13 -1.38 19.42
N LYS A 213 -20.11 -1.25 20.27
CA LYS A 213 -19.80 -2.28 21.26
C LYS A 213 -20.97 -2.36 22.23
N GLN A 214 -21.77 -3.42 22.13
CA GLN A 214 -22.74 -3.77 23.17
C GLN A 214 -22.12 -4.88 24.01
N THR A 215 -21.59 -4.52 25.19
CA THR A 215 -21.14 -5.47 26.20
C THR A 215 -22.35 -6.23 26.74
N ARG A 216 -22.43 -7.54 26.46
CA ARG A 216 -23.36 -8.43 27.16
C ARG A 216 -22.92 -8.53 28.61
N LYS A 217 -23.71 -7.96 29.53
CA LYS A 217 -23.73 -8.35 30.94
C LYS A 217 -24.02 -9.84 31.00
N GLN A 218 -23.10 -10.63 31.55
CA GLN A 218 -23.45 -11.95 32.05
C GLN A 218 -24.32 -11.77 33.30
N LYS A 219 -25.58 -12.20 33.22
CA LYS A 219 -26.40 -12.48 34.40
C LYS A 219 -26.00 -13.88 34.88
N LYS A 220 -25.52 -13.97 36.12
CA LYS A 220 -25.68 -15.18 36.93
C LYS A 220 -27.14 -15.31 37.33
#